data_AF-A0A2W4ILC2-F1
#
_entry.id   AF-A0A2W4ILC2-F1
#
_cell.length_a   1.000
_cell.length_b   1.000
_cell.length_c   1.000
_cell.angle_alpha   90.00
_cell.angle_beta   90.00
_cell.angle_gamma   90.00
#
_symmetry.space_group_name_H-M   'P 1'
#
loop_
_entity.id
_entity.type
_entity.pdbx_description
1 polymer ?
#
loop_
_entity_poly.entity_id
_entity_poly.type
_entity_poly.pdbx_seq_one_letter_code
_entity_poly.pdbx_strand_id
1 'polypeptide(L)'
;MKKSRMLVILLIAILFSLFGGVGYYLWEINQPIWICKEQVKDRLKAPSTAIFSKTEIKETKTYGTVVGGIVESQNGFGGMRKMGFYCQNYNKNSKSFFDILFDEGVDKGVYDLVDWEFRDYSKQIENADERLNKLLEEAEKLQ
;
A
#
# COMPACT_ATOMS: atom_id res chain seq x y z
N MET A 1 -31.04 -17.07 -40.04
CA MET A 1 -30.81 -15.87 -39.20
C MET A 1 -30.73 -16.10 -37.68
N LYS A 2 -31.30 -17.17 -37.09
CA LYS A 2 -31.28 -17.39 -35.62
C LYS A 2 -29.90 -17.77 -35.04
N LYS A 3 -29.08 -18.56 -35.74
CA LYS A 3 -27.76 -19.02 -35.25
C LYS A 3 -26.73 -17.90 -35.08
N SER A 4 -26.74 -16.90 -35.97
CA SER A 4 -25.80 -15.76 -35.92
C SER A 4 -26.04 -14.84 -34.71
N ARG A 5 -27.31 -14.63 -34.32
CA ARG A 5 -27.64 -13.82 -33.13
C ARG A 5 -27.20 -14.48 -31.82
N MET A 6 -27.28 -15.81 -31.74
CA MET A 6 -26.85 -16.56 -30.56
C MET A 6 -25.33 -16.48 -30.35
N LEU A 7 -24.56 -16.50 -31.45
CA LEU A 7 -23.10 -16.37 -31.44
C LEU A 7 -22.63 -14.99 -30.98
N VAL A 8 -23.33 -13.93 -31.40
CA VAL A 8 -23.03 -12.54 -30.96
C VAL A 8 -23.27 -12.35 -29.47
N ILE A 9 -24.37 -12.88 -28.94
CA ILE A 9 -24.68 -12.81 -27.49
C ILE A 9 -23.61 -13.55 -26.68
N LEU A 10 -23.20 -14.73 -27.15
CA LEU A 10 -22.15 -15.52 -26.51
C LEU A 10 -20.80 -14.76 -26.47
N LEU A 11 -20.44 -14.11 -27.58
CA LEU A 11 -19.24 -13.27 -27.67
C LEU A 11 -19.28 -12.07 -26.72
N ILE A 12 -20.43 -11.40 -26.61
CA ILE A 12 -20.61 -10.26 -25.68
C ILE A 12 -20.47 -10.72 -24.23
N ALA A 13 -21.06 -11.87 -23.87
CA ALA A 13 -20.94 -12.42 -22.52
C ALA A 13 -19.48 -12.79 -22.17
N ILE A 14 -18.75 -13.38 -23.11
CA ILE A 14 -17.33 -13.69 -22.95
C ILE A 14 -16.50 -12.41 -22.78
N LEU A 15 -16.73 -11.40 -23.64
CA LEU A 15 -16.05 -10.10 -23.52
C LEU A 15 -16.33 -9.44 -22.17
N PHE A 16 -17.58 -9.42 -21.71
CA PHE A 16 -17.93 -8.87 -20.39
C PHE A 16 -17.22 -9.60 -19.24
N SER A 17 -17.13 -10.94 -19.30
CA SER A 17 -16.42 -11.71 -18.28
C SER A 17 -14.92 -11.43 -18.26
N LEU A 18 -14.29 -11.30 -19.44
CA LEU A 18 -12.88 -10.96 -19.56
C LEU A 18 -12.58 -9.53 -19.07
N PHE A 19 -13.38 -8.54 -19.51
CA PHE A 19 -13.19 -7.16 -19.07
C PHE A 19 -13.50 -6.97 -17.58
N GLY A 20 -14.51 -7.66 -17.04
CA GLY A 20 -14.84 -7.64 -15.62
C GLY A 20 -13.72 -8.20 -14.75
N GLY A 21 -13.13 -9.34 -15.16
CA GLY A 21 -11.99 -9.94 -14.45
C GLY A 21 -10.75 -9.05 -14.46
N VAL A 22 -10.42 -8.45 -15.60
CA VAL A 22 -9.27 -7.52 -15.71
C VAL A 22 -9.49 -6.26 -14.87
N GLY A 23 -10.71 -5.70 -14.87
CA GLY A 23 -11.05 -4.55 -14.04
C GLY A 23 -10.91 -4.84 -12.54
N TYR A 24 -11.39 -6.00 -12.10
CA TYR A 24 -11.26 -6.43 -10.70
C TYR A 24 -9.78 -6.60 -10.29
N TYR A 25 -8.98 -7.26 -11.12
CA TYR A 25 -7.56 -7.47 -10.87
C TYR A 25 -6.77 -6.15 -10.78
N LEU A 26 -7.04 -5.20 -11.69
CA LEU A 26 -6.42 -3.87 -11.66
C LEU A 26 -6.83 -3.06 -10.42
N TRP A 27 -8.06 -3.23 -9.96
CA TRP A 27 -8.53 -2.57 -8.74
C TRP A 27 -7.83 -3.14 -7.50
N GLU A 28 -7.74 -4.46 -7.37
CA GLU A 28 -7.08 -5.13 -6.25
C GLU A 28 -5.60 -4.74 -6.10
N ILE A 29 -4.90 -4.59 -7.24
CA ILE A 29 -3.50 -4.15 -7.23
C ILE A 29 -3.35 -2.70 -6.73
N ASN A 30 -4.27 -1.80 -7.11
CA ASN A 30 -4.16 -0.37 -6.82
C ASN A 30 -4.87 0.07 -5.55
N GLN A 31 -5.70 -0.80 -4.95
CA GLN A 31 -6.41 -0.56 -3.70
C GLN A 31 -5.52 -0.01 -2.57
N PRO A 32 -4.32 -0.56 -2.27
CA PRO A 32 -3.49 -0.08 -1.17
C PRO A 32 -3.00 1.36 -1.38
N ILE A 33 -2.64 1.71 -2.62
CA ILE A 33 -2.18 3.06 -2.99
C ILE A 33 -3.32 4.05 -2.81
N TRP A 34 -4.51 3.71 -3.29
CA TRP A 34 -5.67 4.59 -3.22
C TRP A 34 -6.09 4.85 -1.77
N ILE A 35 -6.16 3.80 -0.94
CA ILE A 35 -6.50 3.93 0.49
C ILE A 35 -5.46 4.77 1.23
N CYS A 36 -4.17 4.54 0.97
CA CYS A 36 -3.10 5.33 1.58
C CYS A 36 -3.24 6.81 1.21
N LYS A 37 -3.45 7.14 -0.08
CA LYS A 37 -3.63 8.52 -0.53
C LYS A 37 -4.82 9.23 0.12
N GLU A 38 -5.94 8.55 0.30
CA GLU A 38 -7.09 9.14 0.99
C GLU A 38 -6.75 9.45 2.46
N GLN A 39 -6.12 8.52 3.17
CA GLN A 39 -5.67 8.76 4.54
C GLN A 39 -4.61 9.88 4.64
N VAL A 40 -3.77 10.02 3.60
CA VAL A 40 -2.83 11.14 3.48
C VAL A 40 -3.57 12.46 3.37
N LYS A 41 -4.52 12.56 2.45
CA LYS A 41 -5.29 13.78 2.24
C LYS A 41 -5.98 14.23 3.52
N ASP A 42 -6.59 13.32 4.27
CA ASP A 42 -7.30 13.63 5.51
C ASP A 42 -6.43 14.30 6.58
N ARG A 43 -5.10 14.13 6.49
CA ARG A 43 -4.13 14.72 7.43
C ARG A 43 -3.51 16.02 6.92
N LEU A 44 -3.70 16.36 5.64
CA LEU A 44 -3.18 17.60 5.05
C LEU A 44 -4.01 18.81 5.49
N LYS A 45 -3.35 19.96 5.63
CA LYS A 45 -4.03 21.22 5.98
C LYS A 45 -4.94 21.73 4.87
N ALA A 46 -4.58 21.48 3.60
CA ALA A 46 -5.36 21.86 2.43
C ALA A 46 -5.51 20.66 1.48
N PRO A 47 -6.39 19.68 1.79
CA PRO A 47 -6.50 18.42 1.06
C PRO A 47 -6.84 18.60 -0.43
N SER A 48 -7.60 19.64 -0.79
CA SER A 48 -7.96 19.96 -2.17
C SER A 48 -6.78 20.38 -3.04
N THR A 49 -5.67 20.77 -2.43
CA THR A 49 -4.43 21.19 -3.12
C THR A 49 -3.38 20.08 -3.20
N ALA A 50 -3.72 18.87 -2.71
CA ALA A 50 -2.79 17.76 -2.66
C ALA A 50 -2.44 17.22 -4.06
N ILE A 51 -1.17 17.23 -4.39
CA ILE A 51 -0.61 16.69 -5.63
C ILE A 51 0.33 15.54 -5.26
N PHE A 52 -0.07 14.32 -5.61
CA PHE A 52 0.75 13.12 -5.37
C PHE A 52 1.72 12.89 -6.53
N SER A 53 2.96 12.52 -6.22
CA SER A 53 3.96 12.17 -7.23
C SER A 53 3.57 10.92 -7.99
N LYS A 54 3.94 10.82 -9.27
CA LYS A 54 3.74 9.60 -10.06
C LYS A 54 4.64 8.44 -9.61
N THR A 55 5.79 8.77 -9.03
CA THR A 55 6.72 7.78 -8.49
C THR A 55 6.27 7.42 -7.08
N GLU A 56 5.71 6.22 -6.96
CA GLU A 56 5.21 5.64 -5.71
C GLU A 56 5.86 4.28 -5.54
N ILE A 57 6.31 4.00 -4.33
CA ILE A 57 6.88 2.72 -3.95
C ILE A 57 5.75 1.88 -3.40
N LYS A 58 5.59 0.67 -3.94
CA LYS A 58 4.72 -0.34 -3.37
C LYS A 58 5.53 -1.60 -3.18
N GLU A 59 5.73 -1.99 -1.94
CA GLU A 59 6.34 -3.25 -1.60
C GLU A 59 5.36 -4.12 -0.85
N THR A 60 5.05 -5.29 -1.42
CA THR A 60 4.19 -6.30 -0.80
C THR A 60 5.06 -7.46 -0.33
N LYS A 61 5.02 -7.74 0.98
CA LYS A 61 5.63 -8.90 1.62
C LYS A 61 4.55 -9.73 2.32
N THR A 62 4.91 -10.92 2.79
CA THR A 62 4.00 -11.87 3.45
C THR A 62 3.23 -11.28 4.64
N TYR A 63 3.82 -10.30 5.33
CA TYR A 63 3.31 -9.68 6.56
C TYR A 63 2.65 -8.30 6.34
N GLY A 64 2.62 -7.81 5.10
CA GLY A 64 1.97 -6.53 4.78
C GLY A 64 2.45 -5.90 3.48
N THR A 65 1.74 -4.88 3.05
CA THR A 65 2.15 -3.98 1.97
C THR A 65 2.47 -2.64 2.58
N VAL A 66 3.60 -2.08 2.16
CA VAL A 66 3.99 -0.70 2.45
C VAL A 66 3.86 0.10 1.16
N VAL A 67 3.26 1.27 1.29
CA VAL A 67 3.15 2.26 0.22
C VAL A 67 3.88 3.51 0.66
N GLY A 68 4.82 3.98 -0.15
CA GLY A 68 5.56 5.21 0.07
C GLY A 68 5.49 6.14 -1.14
N GLY A 69 5.53 7.45 -0.91
CA GLY A 69 5.55 8.42 -1.99
C GLY A 69 5.75 9.84 -1.51
N ILE A 70 5.53 10.78 -2.42
CA ILE A 70 5.66 12.21 -2.15
C ILE A 70 4.34 12.89 -2.45
N VAL A 71 3.94 13.82 -1.58
CA VAL A 71 2.78 14.68 -1.74
C VAL A 71 3.17 16.14 -1.58
N GLU A 72 2.66 16.98 -2.47
CA GLU A 72 2.77 18.43 -2.39
C GLU A 72 1.42 19.01 -1.99
N SER A 73 1.37 19.90 -1.01
CA SER A 73 0.12 20.53 -0.58
C SER A 73 0.38 21.94 -0.03
N GLN A 74 -0.64 22.78 -0.14
CA GLN A 74 -0.59 24.14 0.37
C GLN A 74 -0.62 24.15 1.90
N ASN A 75 0.29 24.91 2.51
CA ASN A 75 0.26 25.16 3.95
C ASN A 75 -0.73 26.28 4.31
N GLY A 76 -0.89 26.56 5.61
CA GLY A 76 -1.79 27.61 6.10
C GLY A 76 -1.42 29.04 5.67
N PHE A 77 -0.24 29.26 5.10
CA PHE A 77 0.23 30.55 4.59
C PHE A 77 0.14 30.65 3.05
N GLY A 78 -0.43 29.64 2.40
CA GLY A 78 -0.61 29.65 0.96
C GLY A 78 0.59 29.13 0.14
N GLY A 79 1.68 28.71 0.79
CA GLY A 79 2.86 28.16 0.12
C GLY A 79 2.75 26.65 -0.11
N MET A 80 3.21 26.17 -1.27
CA MET A 80 3.29 24.74 -1.56
C MET A 80 4.45 24.10 -0.78
N ARG A 81 4.18 22.99 -0.09
CA ARG A 81 5.18 22.20 0.64
C ARG A 81 5.19 20.78 0.12
N LYS A 82 6.39 20.25 -0.14
CA LYS A 82 6.65 18.87 -0.55
C LYS A 82 6.93 18.03 0.70
N MET A 83 6.25 16.89 0.84
CA MET A 83 6.30 16.01 2.01
C MET A 83 6.37 14.56 1.58
N GLY A 84 7.14 13.75 2.30
CA GLY A 84 7.10 12.30 2.16
C GLY A 84 5.90 11.72 2.90
N PHE A 85 5.33 10.64 2.40
CA PHE A 85 4.36 9.84 3.13
C PHE A 85 4.69 8.36 3.01
N TYR A 86 4.31 7.61 4.03
CA TYR A 86 4.30 6.16 3.99
C TYR A 86 3.06 5.62 4.70
N CYS A 87 2.57 4.46 4.26
CA CYS A 87 1.48 3.74 4.88
C CYS A 87 1.84 2.26 4.94
N GLN A 88 1.73 1.66 6.13
CA GLN A 88 1.92 0.23 6.34
C GLN A 88 0.61 -0.44 6.73
N ASN A 89 0.40 -1.68 6.23
CA ASN A 89 -0.73 -2.54 6.57
C ASN A 89 -2.08 -1.87 6.32
N TYR A 90 -2.63 -2.15 5.15
CA TYR A 90 -3.84 -1.56 4.56
C TYR A 90 -5.12 -2.32 4.94
N ASN A 91 -5.09 -3.15 6.00
CA ASN A 91 -6.33 -3.73 6.50
C ASN A 91 -7.21 -2.59 7.02
N LYS A 92 -8.52 -2.62 6.75
CA LYS A 92 -9.48 -1.55 7.12
C LYS A 92 -9.46 -1.16 8.61
N ASN A 93 -8.85 -2.01 9.45
CA ASN A 93 -8.73 -1.86 10.90
C ASN A 93 -7.30 -1.58 11.39
N SER A 94 -6.28 -1.56 10.52
CA SER A 94 -4.91 -1.28 10.94
C SER A 94 -4.63 0.23 10.92
N LYS A 95 -4.01 0.69 12.01
CA LYS A 95 -3.55 2.07 12.18
C LYS A 95 -2.59 2.41 11.06
N SER A 96 -2.95 3.37 10.20
CA SER A 96 -1.97 4.00 9.33
C SER A 96 -1.06 4.86 10.20
N PHE A 97 0.20 4.45 10.28
CA PHE A 97 1.25 5.31 10.79
C PHE A 97 1.53 6.36 9.72
N PHE A 98 1.56 7.60 10.17
CA PHE A 98 1.70 8.75 9.33
C PHE A 98 2.77 9.60 9.97
N ASP A 99 4.01 9.18 9.80
CA ASP A 99 5.11 10.03 10.17
C ASP A 99 5.36 10.95 8.99
N ILE A 100 4.93 12.21 9.16
CA ILE A 100 5.29 13.27 8.24
C ILE A 100 6.75 13.56 8.55
N LEU A 101 7.67 12.94 7.80
CA LEU A 101 9.07 13.34 7.84
C LEU A 101 9.19 14.71 7.15
N PHE A 102 8.95 15.73 7.96
CA PHE A 102 9.32 17.11 7.69
C PHE A 102 10.85 17.19 7.74
N ASP A 103 11.50 17.21 6.58
CA ASP A 103 12.34 18.35 6.22
C ASP A 103 12.84 18.20 4.77
N GLU A 104 13.24 19.34 4.21
CA GLU A 104 13.84 19.49 2.89
C GLU A 104 14.88 18.38 2.61
N GLY A 105 14.69 17.59 1.54
CA GLY A 105 15.53 16.42 1.21
C GLY A 105 14.77 15.10 0.91
N VAL A 106 13.44 15.16 0.86
CA VAL A 106 12.46 14.06 0.78
C VAL A 106 12.76 12.93 -0.22
N ASP A 107 13.42 13.21 -1.35
CA ASP A 107 13.55 12.24 -2.46
C ASP A 107 14.36 10.98 -2.09
N LYS A 108 15.26 11.03 -1.10
CA LYS A 108 15.97 9.83 -0.58
C LYS A 108 15.32 9.24 0.66
N GLY A 109 14.83 10.09 1.57
CA GLY A 109 14.31 9.68 2.86
C GLY A 109 13.16 8.68 2.76
N VAL A 110 12.23 8.86 1.82
CA VAL A 110 11.07 7.95 1.68
C VAL A 110 11.50 6.52 1.33
N TYR A 111 12.50 6.36 0.45
CA TYR A 111 13.02 5.04 0.08
C TYR A 111 13.76 4.40 1.25
N ASP A 112 14.59 5.17 1.94
CA ASP A 112 15.37 4.68 3.08
C ASP A 112 14.47 4.29 4.27
N LEU A 113 13.36 5.01 4.48
CA LEU A 113 12.37 4.70 5.51
C LEU A 113 11.60 3.41 5.22
N VAL A 114 11.18 3.22 3.97
CA VAL A 114 10.51 1.99 3.55
C VAL A 114 11.45 0.80 3.77
N ASP A 115 12.71 0.89 3.33
CA ASP A 115 13.71 -0.18 3.54
C ASP A 115 13.99 -0.43 5.03
N TRP A 116 14.10 0.64 5.83
CA TRP A 116 14.34 0.55 7.27
C TRP A 116 13.18 -0.10 8.03
N GLU A 117 11.93 0.28 7.78
CA GLU A 117 10.78 -0.34 8.42
C GLU A 117 10.69 -1.83 8.06
N PHE A 118 10.85 -2.19 6.78
CA PHE A 118 10.88 -3.60 6.38
C PHE A 118 11.97 -4.40 7.09
N ARG A 119 13.16 -3.79 7.26
CA ARG A 119 14.27 -4.42 7.97
C ARG A 119 13.95 -4.64 9.45
N ASP A 120 13.31 -3.67 10.10
CA ASP A 120 12.95 -3.80 11.52
C ASP A 120 11.88 -4.87 11.73
N TYR A 121 10.81 -4.88 10.92
CA TYR A 121 9.78 -5.92 10.99
C TYR A 121 10.31 -7.31 10.68
N SER A 122 11.20 -7.44 9.68
CA SER A 122 11.81 -8.73 9.34
C SER A 122 12.60 -9.28 10.53
N LYS A 123 13.36 -8.43 11.23
CA LYS A 123 14.07 -8.83 12.46
C LYS A 123 13.14 -9.22 13.59
N GLN A 124 12.04 -8.49 13.80
CA GLN A 124 11.07 -8.83 14.84
C GLN A 124 10.42 -10.21 14.58
N ILE A 125 10.12 -10.53 13.33
CA ILE A 125 9.58 -11.83 12.92
C ILE A 125 10.64 -12.93 13.10
N GLU A 126 11.87 -12.70 12.63
CA GLU A 126 12.98 -13.65 12.80
C GLU A 126 13.22 -13.99 14.28
N ASN A 127 13.22 -12.96 15.15
CA ASN A 127 13.33 -13.15 16.60
C ASN A 127 12.13 -13.93 17.19
N ALA A 128 10.92 -13.70 16.68
CA ALA A 128 9.72 -14.42 17.13
C ALA A 128 9.76 -15.89 16.73
N ASP A 129 10.25 -16.19 15.52
CA ASP A 129 10.38 -17.54 14.99
C ASP A 129 11.48 -18.32 15.74
N GLU A 130 12.62 -17.69 16.03
CA GLU A 130 13.66 -18.28 16.88
C GLU A 130 13.13 -18.60 18.28
N ARG A 131 12.33 -17.70 18.85
CA ARG A 131 11.71 -17.90 20.17
C ARG A 131 10.68 -19.03 20.17
N LEU A 132 9.90 -19.15 19.10
CA LEU A 132 8.93 -20.23 18.94
C LEU A 132 9.64 -21.60 18.83
N ASN A 133 10.70 -21.68 18.02
CA ASN A 133 11.46 -22.92 17.85
C ASN A 133 12.13 -23.38 19.16
N LYS A 134 12.68 -22.45 19.95
CA LYS A 134 13.20 -22.77 21.29
C LYS A 134 12.12 -23.36 22.22
N LEU A 135 10.93 -22.79 22.21
CA LEU A 135 9.81 -23.28 23.04
C LEU A 135 9.34 -24.68 22.58
N LEU A 136 9.36 -24.95 21.28
CA LEU A 136 9.03 -26.27 20.73
C LEU A 136 10.06 -27.33 21.15
N GLU A 137 11.36 -27.03 21.08
CA GLU A 137 12.41 -27.93 21.56
C GLU A 137 12.34 -28.20 23.06
N GLU A 138 11.99 -27.20 23.87
CA GLU A 138 11.78 -27.37 25.32
C GLU A 138 10.56 -28.25 25.62
N ALA A 139 9.47 -28.10 24.85
CA ALA A 139 8.29 -28.92 24.99
C ALA A 139 8.54 -30.40 24.60
N GLU A 140 9.32 -30.65 23.56
CA GLU A 140 9.72 -32.01 23.15
C GLU A 140 10.60 -32.70 24.20
N LYS A 141 11.44 -31.96 24.93
CA LYS A 141 12.27 -32.51 26.03
C LYS A 141 11.47 -32.87 27.29
N LEU A 142 10.25 -32.36 27.41
CA LEU A 142 9.35 -32.62 28.55
C LEU A 142 8.37 -33.78 28.30
N GLN A 143 8.35 -34.34 27.08
CA GLN A 143 7.64 -35.58 26.73
C GLN A 143 8.54 -36.80 26.90
#